data_AF-A0A067DQC9-F1
#
_entry.id   AF-A0A067DQC9-F1
#
_cell.length_a   1.000
_cell.length_b   1.000
_cell.length_c   1.000
_cell.angle_alpha   90.00
_cell.angle_beta   90.00
_cell.angle_gamma   90.00
#
_symmetry.space_group_name_H-M   'P 1'
#
loop_
_entity.id
_entity.type
_entity.pdbx_description
1 polymer ?
#
loop_
_entity_poly.entity_id
_entity_poly.type
_entity_poly.pdbx_seq_one_letter_code
_entity_poly.pdbx_strand_id
1 'polypeptide(L)' 'MELSSSLDSSQFQHTPYYCEENVYLLCKKLCANGTAEADGSDLFVVFISNEKKQA' A
#
# COMPACT_ATOMS: atom_id res chain seq x y z
N MET A 1 5.34 -0.16 26.80
CA MET A 1 4.31 0.87 26.59
C MET A 1 4.28 1.10 25.10
N GLU A 2 3.46 0.35 24.36
CA GLU A 2 3.41 0.50 22.92
C GLU A 2 2.69 1.81 22.60
N LEU A 3 3.44 2.79 22.14
CA LEU A 3 2.88 3.90 21.39
C LEU A 3 2.34 3.28 20.11
N SER A 4 1.06 2.94 20.08
CA SER A 4 0.36 2.72 18.82
C SER A 4 0.36 4.07 18.10
N SER A 5 1.46 4.38 17.39
CA SER A 5 1.46 5.44 16.41
C SER A 5 0.40 5.05 15.41
N SER A 6 -0.78 5.68 15.51
CA SER A 6 -1.82 5.55 14.51
C SER A 6 -1.16 5.74 13.15
N LEU A 7 -1.25 4.73 12.29
CA LEU A 7 -0.74 4.80 10.91
C LEU A 7 -1.45 5.96 10.20
N ASP A 8 -0.90 7.16 10.31
CA ASP A 8 -1.40 8.33 9.61
C ASP A 8 -1.16 8.15 8.12
N SER A 9 -2.20 8.27 7.30
CA SER A 9 -2.10 8.09 5.85
C SER A 9 -1.18 9.12 5.20
N SER A 10 -0.97 10.28 5.85
CA SER A 10 -0.07 11.34 5.34
C SER A 10 1.38 10.89 5.18
N GLN A 11 1.79 9.81 5.88
CA GLN A 11 3.14 9.28 5.80
C GLN A 11 3.42 8.51 4.49
N PHE A 12 2.40 8.20 3.71
CA PHE A 12 2.53 7.45 2.47
C PHE A 12 2.52 8.39 1.27
N GLN A 13 3.41 8.11 0.31
CA GLN A 13 3.44 8.87 -0.94
C GLN A 13 2.16 8.60 -1.73
N HIS A 14 1.54 9.66 -2.23
CA HIS A 14 0.31 9.57 -3.00
C HIS A 14 0.32 10.55 -4.17
N THR A 15 0.27 10.00 -5.39
CA THR A 15 0.04 10.75 -6.62
C THR A 15 -1.38 10.44 -7.14
N PRO A 16 -2.26 11.44 -7.31
CA PRO A 16 -3.61 11.21 -7.84
C PRO A 16 -3.58 10.51 -9.20
N TYR A 17 -4.49 9.54 -9.40
CA TYR A 17 -4.63 8.73 -10.63
C TYR A 17 -3.53 7.69 -10.90
N TYR A 18 -2.58 7.46 -9.97
CA TYR A 18 -1.53 6.44 -10.08
C TYR A 18 -1.64 5.44 -8.93
N CYS A 19 -2.79 4.74 -8.82
CA CYS A 19 -3.05 3.86 -7.68
C CYS A 19 -2.08 2.68 -7.63
N GLU A 20 -1.67 2.15 -8.77
CA GLU A 20 -0.70 1.06 -8.88
C GLU A 20 0.68 1.44 -8.35
N GLU A 21 1.16 2.66 -8.61
CA GLU A 21 2.43 3.16 -8.07
C GLU A 21 2.31 3.44 -6.57
N ASN A 22 1.21 4.07 -6.15
CA ASN A 22 0.97 4.35 -4.74
C ASN A 22 0.92 3.06 -3.91
N VAL A 23 0.25 2.01 -4.40
CA VAL A 23 0.18 0.70 -3.72
C VAL A 23 1.54 -0.01 -3.72
N TYR A 24 2.30 0.05 -4.82
CA TYR A 24 3.66 -0.49 -4.86
C TYR A 24 4.57 0.15 -3.80
N LEU A 25 4.55 1.48 -3.69
CA LEU A 25 5.33 2.21 -2.69
C LEU A 25 4.86 1.93 -1.26
N LEU A 26 3.55 1.77 -1.05
CA LEU A 26 2.97 1.35 0.22
C LEU A 26 3.51 -0.04 0.62
N CYS A 27 3.41 -1.05 -0.25
CA CYS A 27 3.91 -2.40 0.03
C CYS A 27 5.40 -2.37 0.42
N LYS A 28 6.23 -1.63 -0.34
CA LYS A 28 7.66 -1.48 0.00
C LYS A 28 7.88 -0.90 1.39
N LYS A 29 7.09 0.11 1.78
CA LYS A 29 7.20 0.75 3.10
C LYS A 29 6.74 -0.17 4.22
N LEU A 30 5.67 -0.94 4.02
CA LEU A 30 5.19 -1.92 4.99
C LEU A 30 6.23 -3.04 5.23
N CYS A 31 6.84 -3.56 4.17
CA CYS A 31 7.93 -4.53 4.29
C CYS A 31 9.16 -3.91 4.99
N ALA A 32 9.57 -2.70 4.60
CA ALA A 32 10.74 -2.02 5.20
C ALA A 32 10.56 -1.71 6.70
N ASN A 33 9.32 -1.46 7.14
CA ASN A 33 8.99 -1.16 8.53
C ASN A 33 8.71 -2.41 9.36
N GLY A 34 8.80 -3.62 8.78
CA GLY A 34 8.50 -4.89 9.46
C GLY A 34 7.01 -5.08 9.79
N THR A 35 6.13 -4.34 9.12
CA THR A 35 4.67 -4.53 9.24
C THR A 35 4.18 -5.69 8.38
N ALA A 36 4.89 -5.97 7.29
CA ALA A 36 4.67 -7.09 6.40
C ALA A 36 5.97 -7.92 6.27
N GLU A 37 5.87 -9.13 5.73
CA GLU A 37 7.03 -9.98 5.48
C GLU A 37 8.02 -9.27 4.54
N ALA A 38 9.32 -9.58 4.70
CA ALA A 38 10.37 -8.90 3.94
C ALA A 38 10.25 -9.11 2.41
N ASP A 39 9.65 -10.22 2.00
CA ASP A 39 9.32 -10.56 0.61
C ASP A 39 7.90 -10.15 0.19
N GLY A 40 7.09 -9.63 1.12
CA GLY A 40 5.70 -9.22 0.92
C GLY A 40 4.74 -10.38 0.65
N SER A 41 5.10 -11.61 1.02
CA SER A 41 4.30 -12.81 0.77
C SER A 41 2.94 -12.82 1.48
N ASP A 42 2.78 -12.02 2.52
CA ASP A 42 1.55 -11.81 3.28
C ASP A 42 0.67 -10.66 2.71
N LEU A 43 1.15 -9.94 1.70
CA LEU A 43 0.44 -8.83 1.07
C LEU A 43 -0.25 -9.25 -0.24
N PHE A 44 -1.46 -8.74 -0.45
CA PHE A 44 -2.23 -8.94 -1.68
C PHE A 44 -2.61 -7.60 -2.30
N VAL A 45 -2.28 -7.41 -3.58
CA VAL A 45 -2.67 -6.23 -4.37
C VAL A 45 -3.83 -6.61 -5.28
N VAL A 46 -4.96 -5.94 -5.12
CA VAL A 46 -6.18 -6.20 -5.89
C VAL A 46 -6.42 -5.05 -6.86
N PHE A 47 -6.33 -5.35 -8.16
CA PHE A 47 -6.72 -4.42 -9.22
C PHE A 47 -8.22 -4.52 -9.45
N ILE A 48 -8.91 -3.39 -9.31
CA ILE A 48 -10.36 -3.30 -9.53
C ILE A 48 -10.59 -2.72 -10.92
N SER A 49 -11.22 -3.51 -11.78
CA SER A 49 -11.62 -3.09 -13.13
C SER A 49 -12.78 -3.96 -13.64
N ASN A 50 -13.22 -3.67 -14.85
CA ASN A 50 -14.18 -4.49 -15.60
C ASN A 50 -13.73 -4.59 -17.06
N GLU A 51 -14.37 -5.46 -17.86
CA GLU A 51 -14.01 -5.67 -19.28
C GLU A 51 -14.00 -4.37 -20.09
N LYS A 52 -14.89 -3.43 -19.75
CA LYS A 52 -15.04 -2.16 -20.45
C LYS A 52 -14.13 -1.05 -19.91
N LYS A 53 -13.37 -1.33 -18.84
CA LYS A 53 -12.51 -0.37 -18.12
C LYS A 53 -13.25 0.92 -17.73
N GLN A 54 -14.53 0.80 -17.40
CA GLN A 54 -15.37 1.94 -17.07
C GLN A 54 -15.15 2.32 -15.61
N ALA A 55 -15.05 3.63 -15.37
CA ALA A 55 -15.06 4.25 -14.05
C ALA A 55 -16.49 4.40 -13.54
#